data_AF-A0A9P8TUB6-F1
#
_entry.id   AF-A0A9P8TUB6-F1
#
_cell.length_a   1.000
_cell.length_b   1.000
_cell.length_c   1.000
_cell.angle_alpha   90.00
_cell.angle_beta   90.00
_cell.angle_gamma   90.00
#
_symmetry.space_group_name_H-M   'P 1'
#
loop_
_entity.id
_entity.type
_entity.pdbx_description
1 polymer ?
#
loop_
_entity_poly.entity_id
_entity_poly.type
_entity_poly.pdbx_seq_one_letter_code
_entity_poly.pdbx_strand_id
1 'polypeptide(L)' 'MDWEALQEELTVQEVILDSLQGEAFEGVERERDEARAEIQKLKRALKALEKANHGDDGMRPFHSNL' A
#
# COMPACT_ATOMS: atom_id res chain seq x y z
N MET A 1 10.12 5.25 5.18
CA MET A 1 9.16 5.93 4.30
C MET A 1 8.02 6.41 5.17
N ASP A 2 7.53 7.61 4.89
CA ASP A 2 6.27 8.11 5.43
C ASP A 2 5.10 7.69 4.54
N TRP A 3 3.89 8.09 4.95
CA TRP A 3 2.66 7.77 4.22
C TRP A 3 2.63 8.40 2.81
N GLU A 4 3.13 9.63 2.66
CA GLU A 4 3.14 10.35 1.39
C GLU A 4 4.04 9.66 0.37
N ALA A 5 5.26 9.29 0.76
CA ALA A 5 6.18 8.54 -0.11
C ALA A 5 5.62 7.18 -0.54
N LEU A 6 4.91 6.48 0.34
CA LEU A 6 4.27 5.20 -0.01
C LEU A 6 3.09 5.38 -0.96
N GLN A 7 2.37 6.50 -0.86
CA GLN A 7 1.25 6.81 -1.75
C GLN A 7 1.72 7.28 -3.12
N GLU A 8 2.79 8.06 -3.19
CA GLU A 8 3.45 8.42 -4.45
C GLU A 8 3.94 7.16 -5.17
N GLU A 9 4.67 6.27 -4.48
CA GLU A 9 5.15 5.02 -5.07
C GLU A 9 3.98 4.13 -5.52
N LEU A 10 2.90 4.04 -4.74
CA LEU A 10 1.70 3.31 -5.15
C LEU A 10 1.12 3.87 -6.47
N THR A 11 1.06 5.20 -6.59
CA THR A 11 0.57 5.87 -7.79
C THR A 11 1.45 5.54 -9.00
N VAL A 12 2.78 5.56 -8.82
CA VAL A 12 3.74 5.18 -9.88
C VAL A 12 3.49 3.75 -10.34
N GLN A 13 3.35 2.80 -9.41
CA GLN A 13 3.11 1.40 -9.77
C GLN A 13 1.76 1.17 -10.45
N GLU A 14 0.72 1.91 -10.06
CA GLU A 14 -0.58 1.86 -10.73
C GLU A 14 -0.51 2.41 -12.16
N VAL A 15 0.26 3.49 -12.39
CA VAL A 15 0.52 4.02 -13.74
C VAL A 15 1.34 3.03 -14.58
N ILE A 16 2.35 2.38 -14.00
CA ILE A 16 3.13 1.34 -14.69
C ILE A 16 2.20 0.20 -15.11
N LEU A 17 1.39 -0.33 -14.19
CA LEU A 17 0.48 -1.44 -14.50
C LEU A 17 -0.56 -1.09 -15.57
N ASP A 18 -1.04 0.15 -15.58
CA ASP A 18 -1.93 0.68 -16.61
C ASP A 18 -1.22 0.78 -17.96
N SER A 19 0.00 1.31 -17.98
CA SER A 19 0.81 1.41 -19.21
C SER A 19 1.16 0.04 -19.83
N LEU A 20 1.21 -1.01 -19.01
CA LEU A 20 1.42 -2.38 -19.47
C LEU A 20 0.12 -3.03 -20.02
N GLN A 21 -1.06 -2.41 -19.89
CA GLN A 21 -2.30 -2.96 -20.43
C GLN A 21 -2.29 -2.92 -21.96
N GLY A 22 -2.68 -4.03 -22.59
CA GLY A 22 -2.72 -4.15 -24.05
C GLY A 22 -1.37 -4.39 -24.72
N GLU A 23 -0.27 -4.25 -23.98
CA GLU A 23 1.07 -4.58 -24.46
C GLU A 23 1.29 -6.10 -24.55
N ALA A 24 2.08 -6.51 -25.55
CA ALA A 24 2.30 -7.91 -25.94
C ALA A 24 3.78 -8.25 -26.21
N PHE A 25 4.72 -7.46 -25.67
CA PHE A 25 6.14 -7.75 -25.79
C PHE A 25 6.58 -8.91 -24.89
N GLU A 26 7.72 -9.52 -25.20
CA GLU A 26 8.25 -10.65 -24.41
C GLU A 26 8.52 -10.22 -22.97
N GLY A 27 7.93 -10.93 -22.00
CA GLY A 27 8.11 -10.64 -20.57
C GLY A 27 7.07 -9.70 -19.97
N VAL A 28 6.17 -9.10 -20.77
CA VAL A 28 5.14 -8.17 -20.28
C VAL A 28 4.26 -8.76 -19.17
N GLU A 29 3.92 -10.06 -19.24
CA GLU A 29 3.13 -10.70 -18.18
C GLU A 29 3.87 -10.76 -16.84
N ARG A 30 5.19 -11.00 -16.88
CA ARG A 30 6.01 -10.98 -15.67
C ARG A 30 6.05 -9.58 -15.07
N GLU A 31 6.21 -8.55 -15.90
CA GLU A 31 6.20 -7.15 -15.45
C GLU A 31 4.83 -6.76 -14.86
N ARG A 32 3.73 -7.22 -15.48
CA ARG A 32 2.37 -7.04 -14.93
C ARG A 32 2.25 -7.70 -13.54
N ASP A 33 2.75 -8.90 -13.37
CA ASP A 33 2.68 -9.63 -12.11
C ASP A 33 3.58 -9.01 -11.02
N GLU A 34 4.75 -8.52 -11.39
CA GLU A 34 5.65 -7.78 -10.49
C GLU A 34 5.01 -6.47 -10.01
N ALA A 35 4.45 -5.67 -10.92
CA ALA A 35 3.74 -4.43 -10.57
C ALA A 35 2.54 -4.70 -9.65
N ARG A 36 1.75 -5.75 -9.94
CA ARG A 36 0.63 -6.18 -9.07
C ARG A 36 1.10 -6.58 -7.68
N ALA A 37 2.20 -7.34 -7.59
CA ALA A 37 2.75 -7.76 -6.31
C ALA A 37 3.21 -6.56 -5.48
N GLU A 38 3.85 -5.58 -6.11
CA GLU A 38 4.33 -4.38 -5.42
C GLU A 38 3.17 -3.48 -4.94
N ILE A 39 2.17 -3.25 -5.80
CA ILE A 39 0.92 -2.56 -5.41
C ILE A 39 0.30 -3.20 -4.17
N GLN A 40 0.25 -4.53 -4.09
CA GLN A 40 -0.30 -5.21 -2.93
C GLN A 40 0.53 -4.99 -1.66
N LYS A 41 1.87 -4.94 -1.76
CA LYS A 41 2.74 -4.65 -0.61
C LYS A 41 2.54 -3.21 -0.13
N LEU A 42 2.51 -2.25 -1.05
CA LEU A 42 2.31 -0.82 -0.74
C LEU A 42 0.96 -0.58 -0.07
N LYS A 43 -0.12 -1.17 -0.59
CA LYS A 43 -1.47 -1.11 0.02
C LYS A 43 -1.48 -1.66 1.45
N ARG A 44 -0.73 -2.75 1.73
CA ARG A 44 -0.60 -3.29 3.08
C ARG A 44 0.19 -2.37 4.01
N ALA A 45 1.27 -1.76 3.51
CA ALA A 45 2.09 -0.83 4.28
C ALA A 45 1.31 0.44 4.65
N LEU A 46 0.58 1.03 3.70
CA LEU A 46 -0.30 2.19 3.94
C LEU A 46 -1.35 1.87 5.02
N LYS A 47 -2.04 0.73 4.90
CA LYS A 47 -3.02 0.29 5.90
C LYS A 47 -2.39 0.05 7.28
N ALA A 48 -1.15 -0.42 7.34
CA ALA A 48 -0.45 -0.59 8.61
C ALA A 48 -0.12 0.76 9.26
N LEU A 49 0.28 1.76 8.47
CA LEU A 49 0.53 3.12 8.95
C LEU A 49 -0.75 3.82 9.43
N GLU A 50 -1.85 3.69 8.68
CA GLU A 50 -3.17 4.19 9.11
C GLU A 50 -3.56 3.62 10.48
N LYS A 51 -3.39 2.31 10.67
CA LYS A 51 -3.67 1.65 11.96
C LYS A 51 -2.73 2.10 13.07
N ALA A 52 -1.46 2.33 12.77
CA ALA A 52 -0.50 2.82 13.76
C ALA A 52 -0.87 4.25 14.21
N ASN A 53 -1.29 5.10 13.29
CA ASN A 53 -1.71 6.47 13.60
C ASN A 53 -3.08 6.55 14.31
N HIS A 54 -3.99 5.61 14.05
CA HIS A 54 -5.29 5.55 14.72
C HIS A 54 -5.32 4.67 15.99
N GLY A 55 -4.24 3.96 16.29
CA GLY A 55 -4.14 3.01 17.39
C GLY A 55 -3.86 3.61 18.76
N ASP A 56 -3.50 4.90 18.85
CA ASP A 56 -3.16 5.58 20.11
C ASP A 56 -4.36 6.24 20.81
N ASP A 57 -5.47 6.48 20.10
CA ASP A 57 -6.65 7.15 20.66
C ASP A 57 -7.62 6.21 21.42
N GLY A 58 -7.40 4.89 21.38
CA GLY A 58 -8.36 3.88 21.83
C GLY A 58 -8.12 3.26 23.21
N MET A 59 -6.95 3.48 23.83
CA MET A 59 -6.58 2.78 25.07
C MET A 59 -6.45 3.73 26.25
N ARG A 60 -7.52 4.48 26.57
CA ARG A 60 -7.67 4.94 27.96
C ARG A 60 -8.21 3.76 28.77
N PRO A 61 -7.44 3.15 29.69
CA PRO A 61 -8.00 2.19 30.61
C PRO A 61 -9.04 2.95 31.44
N PHE A 62 -10.31 2.56 31.30
CA PHE A 62 -11.30 2.87 32.31
C PHE A 62 -10.84 2.19 33.60
N HIS A 63 -10.12 2.94 34.43
CA HIS A 63 -10.00 2.62 35.84
C HIS A 63 -11.37 2.87 36.46
N SER A 64 -12.27 1.90 36.31
CA SER A 64 -13.35 1.72 37.26
C SER A 64 -12.85 0.69 38.25
N ASN A 65 -12.48 1.15 39.44
CA ASN A 65 -12.52 0.31 40.63
C ASN A 65 -12.76 1.20 41.85
N LEU A 66 -13.93 0.95 42.44
CA LEU A 66 -14.38 1.20 43.82
C LEU A 66 -14.78 2.64 44.17
#